data_AF-A0A9D6MA22-F1
#
_entry.id   AF-A0A9D6MA22-F1
#
_cell.length_a   1.000
_cell.length_b   1.000
_cell.length_c   1.000
_cell.angle_alpha   90.00
_cell.angle_beta   90.00
_cell.angle_gamma   90.00
#
_symmetry.space_group_name_H-M   'P 1'
#
loop_
_entity.id
_entity.type
_entity.pdbx_description
1 polymer ?
#
loop_
_entity_poly.entity_id
_entity_poly.type
_entity_poly.pdbx_seq_one_letter_code
_entity_poly.pdbx_strand_id
1 'polypeptide(L)'
;MTVQVTVTVSDRVAQSAQRIAEQTRRSVESVLAEWLDRTAAELPVKDLSDSDVLTLCDQQLSEADQTELSTLLANNREGHLDTAGRARLDRLMREYDRRLLRKAEALREAVERGLREPLAA
;
A
#
# COMPACT_ATOMS: atom_id res chain seq x y z
N MET A 1 9.76 -0.70 12.09
CA MET A 1 10.92 0.05 12.63
C MET A 1 10.81 1.49 12.15
N THR A 2 11.26 2.47 12.94
CA THR A 2 11.27 3.89 12.55
C THR A 2 12.72 4.38 12.48
N VAL A 3 13.05 5.13 11.43
CA VAL A 3 14.38 5.72 11.22
C VAL A 3 14.19 7.22 10.97
N GLN A 4 15.00 8.06 11.63
CA GLN A 4 15.00 9.50 11.39
C GLN A 4 16.03 9.86 10.32
N VAL A 5 15.59 10.60 9.30
CA VAL A 5 16.40 11.06 8.19
C VAL A 5 16.17 12.56 8.00
N THR A 6 17.23 13.34 7.86
CA THR A 6 17.15 14.76 7.51
C THR A 6 17.28 14.92 6.00
N VAL A 7 16.29 15.54 5.36
CA VAL A 7 16.25 15.72 3.91
C VAL A 7 16.06 17.20 3.57
N THR A 8 16.83 17.71 2.62
CA THR A 8 16.61 19.06 2.05
C THR A 8 15.55 18.98 0.96
N VAL A 9 14.48 19.76 1.08
CA VAL A 9 13.39 19.82 0.12
C VAL A 9 13.31 21.21 -0.52
N SER A 10 12.70 21.31 -1.70
CA SER A 10 12.42 22.61 -2.32
C SER A 10 11.42 23.45 -1.51
N ASP A 11 11.52 24.77 -1.59
CA ASP A 11 10.59 25.71 -0.93
C ASP A 11 9.13 25.41 -1.27
N ARG A 12 8.85 25.01 -2.52
CA ARG A 12 7.50 24.63 -2.96
C ARG A 12 6.93 23.47 -2.16
N VAL A 13 7.75 22.45 -1.87
CA VAL A 13 7.35 21.27 -1.10
C VAL A 13 7.12 21.66 0.36
N ALA A 14 8.03 22.44 0.95
CA ALA A 14 7.91 22.93 2.32
C ALA A 14 6.62 23.75 2.52
N GLN A 15 6.36 24.74 1.65
CA GLN A 15 5.15 25.56 1.71
C GLN A 15 3.87 24.74 1.52
N SER A 16 3.90 23.72 0.67
CA SER A 16 2.74 22.85 0.44
C SER A 16 2.45 21.97 1.65
N ALA A 17 3.49 21.38 2.25
CA ALA A 17 3.35 20.58 3.46
C ALA A 17 2.83 21.43 4.63
N GLN A 18 3.31 22.67 4.76
CA GLN A 18 2.87 23.59 5.79
C GLN A 18 1.39 23.99 5.68
N ARG A 19 0.91 24.31 4.47
CA ARG A 19 -0.52 24.58 4.24
C ARG A 19 -1.41 23.40 4.64
N ILE A 20 -1.00 22.17 4.30
CA ILE A 20 -1.76 20.97 4.61
C ILE A 20 -1.69 20.64 6.10
N ALA A 21 -0.53 20.82 6.73
CA ALA A 21 -0.33 20.67 8.16
C ALA A 21 -1.26 21.60 8.96
N GLU A 22 -1.35 22.88 8.57
CA GLU A 22 -2.27 23.86 9.16
C GLU A 22 -3.74 23.46 9.00
N GLN A 23 -4.15 23.08 7.79
CA GLN A 23 -5.53 22.66 7.48
C GLN A 23 -5.94 21.39 8.24
N THR A 24 -5.01 20.45 8.42
CA THR A 24 -5.26 19.17 9.07
C THR A 24 -4.90 19.15 10.55
N ARG A 25 -4.39 20.25 11.10
CA ARG A 25 -3.85 20.38 12.48
C ARG A 25 -2.81 19.31 12.81
N ARG A 26 -1.95 18.99 11.85
CA ARG A 26 -0.84 18.02 11.98
C ARG A 26 0.49 18.75 11.92
N SER A 27 1.57 18.08 12.32
CA SER A 27 2.92 18.61 12.12
C SER A 27 3.34 18.46 10.65
N VAL A 28 4.24 19.33 10.20
CA VAL A 28 4.78 19.30 8.82
C VAL A 28 5.50 17.98 8.56
N GLU A 29 6.24 17.48 9.55
CA GLU A 29 6.96 16.22 9.48
C GLU A 29 6.01 15.04 9.28
N SER A 30 4.85 15.03 9.96
CA SER A 30 3.85 13.98 9.79
C SER A 30 3.25 13.98 8.38
N VAL A 31 3.03 15.17 7.81
CA VAL A 31 2.52 15.31 6.43
C VAL A 31 3.57 14.86 5.41
N LEU A 32 4.83 15.27 5.60
CA LEU A 32 5.94 14.87 4.74
C LEU A 32 6.22 13.37 4.81
N ALA A 33 6.21 12.78 6.01
CA ALA A 33 6.36 11.34 6.21
C ALA A 33 5.27 10.57 5.47
N GLU A 34 4.01 10.98 5.58
CA GLU A 34 2.92 10.33 4.86
C GLU A 34 3.07 10.42 3.33
N TRP A 35 3.55 11.55 2.80
CA TRP A 35 3.80 11.67 1.35
C TRP A 35 4.95 10.76 0.89
N LEU A 36 6.01 10.68 1.70
CA LEU A 36 7.13 9.78 1.45
C LEU A 36 6.67 8.33 1.53
N ASP A 37 5.85 7.95 2.51
CA ASP A 37 5.30 6.60 2.63
C ASP A 37 4.44 6.22 1.41
N ARG A 38 3.58 7.14 0.94
CA ARG A 38 2.77 6.92 -0.27
C ARG A 38 3.65 6.72 -1.50
N THR A 39 4.69 7.55 -1.65
CA THR A 39 5.60 7.45 -2.79
C THR A 39 6.46 6.18 -2.71
N ALA A 40 6.92 5.81 -1.51
CA ALA A 40 7.64 4.57 -1.26
C ALA A 40 6.77 3.34 -1.56
N ALA A 41 5.48 3.42 -1.23
CA ALA A 41 4.49 2.41 -1.59
C ALA A 41 4.23 2.30 -3.10
N GLU A 42 4.74 3.23 -3.91
CA GLU A 42 4.66 3.22 -5.37
C GLU A 42 6.01 2.90 -6.05
N LEU A 43 7.12 2.79 -5.30
CA LEU A 43 8.41 2.41 -5.86
C LEU A 43 8.33 1.07 -6.61
N PRO A 44 9.03 0.93 -7.76
CA PRO A 44 9.16 -0.35 -8.43
C PRO A 44 9.78 -1.39 -7.50
N VAL A 45 9.25 -2.61 -7.52
CA VAL A 45 9.70 -3.68 -6.61
C VAL A 45 11.20 -4.00 -6.77
N LYS A 46 11.72 -3.88 -7.99
CA LYS A 46 13.15 -4.04 -8.30
C LYS A 46 14.08 -3.04 -7.59
N ASP A 47 13.56 -1.89 -7.15
CA ASP A 47 14.35 -0.84 -6.51
C ASP A 47 14.30 -0.96 -4.97
N LEU A 48 13.55 -1.95 -4.45
CA LEU A 48 13.44 -2.23 -3.02
C LEU A 48 14.63 -3.03 -2.50
N SER A 49 14.89 -2.93 -1.19
CA SER A 49 15.88 -3.77 -0.51
C SER A 49 15.42 -5.23 -0.42
N ASP A 50 16.34 -6.17 -0.25
CA ASP A 50 16.01 -7.60 -0.14
C ASP A 50 15.04 -7.89 1.01
N SER A 51 15.20 -7.20 2.15
CA SER A 51 14.28 -7.32 3.29
C SER A 51 12.88 -6.82 2.97
N ASP A 52 12.77 -5.75 2.19
CA ASP A 52 11.47 -5.19 1.79
C ASP A 52 10.78 -6.08 0.74
N VAL A 53 11.55 -6.65 -0.20
CA VAL A 53 11.05 -7.64 -1.17
C VAL A 53 10.50 -8.87 -0.45
N LEU A 54 11.24 -9.42 0.51
CA LEU A 54 10.78 -10.54 1.33
C LEU A 54 9.53 -10.19 2.15
N THR A 55 9.50 -9.00 2.75
CA THR A 55 8.32 -8.52 3.48
C THR A 55 7.09 -8.42 2.58
N LEU A 56 7.25 -7.92 1.34
CA LEU A 56 6.18 -7.89 0.34
C LEU A 56 5.71 -9.29 -0.07
N CYS A 57 6.64 -10.26 -0.19
CA CYS A 57 6.29 -11.64 -0.49
C CYS A 57 5.40 -12.28 0.59
N ASP A 58 5.57 -11.87 1.84
CA ASP A 58 4.82 -12.40 2.98
C ASP A 58 3.54 -11.62 3.30
N GLN A 59 3.26 -10.53 2.58
CA GLN A 59 2.04 -9.78 2.78
C GLN A 59 0.80 -10.66 2.55
N GLN A 60 -0.11 -10.60 3.52
CA GLN A 60 -1.45 -11.16 3.45
C GLN A 60 -2.46 -10.05 3.71
N LEU A 61 -3.69 -10.25 3.23
CA LEU A 61 -4.79 -9.39 3.63
C LEU A 61 -5.02 -9.54 5.13
N SER A 62 -5.40 -8.46 5.82
CA SER A 62 -5.78 -8.60 7.22
C SER A 62 -7.06 -9.45 7.32
N GLU A 63 -7.24 -10.18 8.42
CA GLU A 63 -8.45 -10.98 8.64
C GLU A 63 -9.72 -10.11 8.57
N ALA A 64 -9.63 -8.86 9.05
CA ALA A 64 -10.70 -7.88 8.97
C ALA A 64 -11.05 -7.53 7.52
N ASP A 65 -10.06 -7.18 6.70
CA ASP A 65 -10.26 -6.86 5.28
C ASP A 65 -10.79 -8.07 4.50
N GLN A 66 -10.32 -9.27 4.84
CA GLN A 66 -10.74 -10.51 4.18
C GLN A 66 -12.19 -10.88 4.51
N THR A 67 -12.59 -10.69 5.76
CA THR A 67 -13.97 -10.88 6.21
C THR A 67 -14.89 -9.84 5.58
N GLU A 68 -14.48 -8.57 5.56
CA GLU A 68 -15.23 -7.49 4.92
C GLU A 68 -15.41 -7.75 3.42
N LEU A 69 -14.33 -8.10 2.72
CA LEU A 69 -14.37 -8.43 1.29
C LEU A 69 -15.32 -9.60 1.00
N SER A 70 -15.22 -10.68 1.77
CA SER A 70 -16.07 -11.86 1.61
C SER A 70 -17.55 -11.54 1.82
N THR A 71 -17.86 -10.72 2.82
CA THR A 71 -19.23 -10.28 3.12
C THR A 71 -19.80 -9.40 2.01
N LEU A 72 -19.03 -8.41 1.55
CA LEU A 72 -19.46 -7.51 0.48
C LEU A 72 -19.66 -8.26 -0.85
N LEU A 73 -18.79 -9.23 -1.16
CA LEU A 73 -18.94 -10.09 -2.34
C LEU A 73 -20.19 -10.98 -2.26
N ALA A 74 -20.49 -11.55 -1.10
CA ALA A 74 -21.71 -12.33 -0.89
C ALA A 74 -22.97 -11.47 -1.11
N ASN A 75 -23.03 -10.30 -0.45
CA ASN A 75 -24.14 -9.36 -0.59
C ASN A 75 -24.29 -8.80 -2.01
N ASN A 76 -23.18 -8.63 -2.74
CA ASN A 76 -23.21 -8.20 -4.14
C ASN A 76 -23.84 -9.26 -5.06
N ARG A 77 -23.49 -10.54 -4.86
CA ARG A 77 -24.05 -11.67 -5.63
C ARG A 77 -25.55 -11.82 -5.43
N GLU A 78 -26.03 -11.54 -4.22
CA GLU A 78 -27.46 -11.59 -3.89
C GLU A 78 -28.22 -10.32 -4.33
N GLY A 79 -27.54 -9.31 -4.87
CA GLY A 79 -28.15 -8.03 -5.27
C GLY A 79 -28.55 -7.13 -4.10
N HIS A 80 -28.17 -7.49 -2.87
CA HIS A 80 -28.49 -6.78 -1.63
C HIS A 80 -27.58 -5.58 -1.34
N LEU A 81 -26.57 -5.35 -2.19
CA LEU A 81 -25.61 -4.27 -2.00
C LEU A 81 -26.15 -2.94 -2.54
N ASP A 82 -26.29 -1.96 -1.65
CA ASP A 82 -26.68 -0.58 -1.95
C ASP A 82 -25.53 0.20 -2.62
N THR A 83 -25.79 1.44 -3.01
CA THR A 83 -24.80 2.28 -3.72
C THR A 83 -23.54 2.54 -2.88
N ALA A 84 -23.69 2.72 -1.56
CA ALA A 84 -22.57 2.93 -0.66
C ALA A 84 -21.72 1.66 -0.51
N GLY A 85 -22.37 0.50 -0.37
CA GLY A 85 -21.73 -0.80 -0.32
C GLY A 85 -20.98 -1.13 -1.60
N ARG A 86 -21.55 -0.83 -2.78
CA ARG A 86 -20.87 -1.01 -4.08
C ARG A 86 -19.62 -0.15 -4.20
N ALA A 87 -19.71 1.14 -3.86
CA ALA A 87 -18.55 2.02 -3.87
C ALA A 87 -17.45 1.54 -2.90
N ARG A 88 -17.84 0.98 -1.76
CA ARG A 88 -16.91 0.41 -0.76
C ARG A 88 -16.26 -0.89 -1.26
N LEU A 89 -17.04 -1.80 -1.86
CA LEU A 89 -16.53 -3.01 -2.51
C LEU A 89 -15.55 -2.67 -3.62
N ASP A 90 -15.88 -1.72 -4.50
CA ASP A 90 -15.01 -1.29 -5.60
C ASP A 90 -13.66 -0.74 -5.09
N ARG A 91 -13.69 0.03 -4.00
CA ARG A 91 -12.47 0.52 -3.35
C ARG A 91 -11.63 -0.64 -2.81
N LEU A 92 -12.26 -1.56 -2.09
CA LEU A 92 -11.58 -2.71 -1.48
C LEU A 92 -10.98 -3.64 -2.54
N MET A 93 -11.69 -3.88 -3.64
CA MET A 93 -11.21 -4.65 -4.79
C MET A 93 -9.99 -3.99 -5.45
N ARG A 94 -10.00 -2.67 -5.69
CA ARG A 94 -8.83 -1.97 -6.25
C ARG A 94 -7.60 -2.09 -5.36
N GLU A 95 -7.78 -1.98 -4.05
CA GLU A 95 -6.67 -2.15 -3.11
C GLU A 95 -6.16 -3.59 -3.09
N TYR A 96 -7.08 -4.57 -3.13
CA TYR A 96 -6.75 -5.99 -3.20
C TYR A 96 -5.93 -6.31 -4.46
N ASP A 97 -6.39 -5.90 -5.64
CA ASP A 97 -5.73 -6.16 -6.92
C ASP A 97 -4.33 -5.54 -6.96
N ARG A 98 -4.20 -4.29 -6.49
CA ARG A 98 -2.90 -3.61 -6.41
C ARG A 98 -1.93 -4.35 -5.50
N ARG A 99 -2.38 -4.83 -4.33
CA ARG A 99 -1.55 -5.60 -3.39
C ARG A 99 -1.15 -6.95 -3.99
N LEU A 100 -2.07 -7.64 -4.66
CA LEU A 100 -1.81 -8.92 -5.31
C LEU A 100 -0.75 -8.79 -6.42
N LEU A 101 -0.86 -7.74 -7.23
CA LEU A 101 0.12 -7.45 -8.29
C LEU A 101 1.52 -7.20 -7.70
N ARG A 102 1.64 -6.29 -6.72
CA ARG A 102 2.94 -6.03 -6.07
C ARG A 102 3.53 -7.28 -5.41
N LYS A 103 2.69 -8.13 -4.82
CA LYS A 103 3.14 -9.40 -4.23
C LYS A 103 3.68 -10.35 -5.30
N ALA A 104 3.01 -10.47 -6.44
CA ALA A 104 3.49 -11.29 -7.56
C ALA A 104 4.83 -10.76 -8.12
N GLU A 105 4.95 -9.44 -8.27
CA GLU A 105 6.20 -8.79 -8.65
C GLU A 105 7.33 -9.04 -7.64
N ALA A 106 7.03 -8.99 -6.34
CA ALA A 106 7.98 -9.29 -5.28
C ALA A 106 8.41 -10.76 -5.27
N LEU A 107 7.50 -11.68 -5.51
CA LEU A 107 7.84 -13.11 -5.63
C LEU A 107 8.76 -13.35 -6.83
N ARG A 108 8.48 -12.72 -7.98
CA ARG A 108 9.36 -12.78 -9.15
C ARG A 108 10.74 -12.23 -8.84
N GLU A 109 10.81 -11.04 -8.26
CA GLU A 109 12.07 -10.39 -7.88
C GLU A 109 12.86 -11.22 -6.85
N ALA A 110 12.17 -11.80 -5.86
CA ALA A 110 12.80 -12.67 -4.86
C ALA A 110 13.43 -13.91 -5.51
N VAL A 111 12.80 -14.49 -6.52
CA VAL A 111 13.36 -15.61 -7.29
C VAL A 111 14.53 -15.13 -8.15
N GLU A 112 14.40 -13.99 -8.84
CA GLU A 112 15.46 -13.40 -9.68
C GLU A 112 16.73 -13.07 -8.87
N ARG A 113 16.56 -12.65 -7.60
CA ARG A 113 17.67 -12.38 -6.67
C ARG A 113 18.17 -13.62 -5.92
N GLY A 114 17.54 -14.78 -6.07
CA GLY A 114 17.89 -16.00 -5.33
C GLY A 114 17.51 -15.97 -3.84
N LEU A 115 16.59 -15.09 -3.44
CA LEU A 115 16.07 -14.98 -2.06
C LEU A 115 14.98 -16.03 -1.77
N ARG A 116 14.31 -16.56 -2.81
CA ARG A 116 13.31 -17.64 -2.72
C ARG A 116 13.46 -18.62 -3.87
N GLU A 117 13.10 -19.87 -3.61
CA GLU A 117 12.96 -20.88 -4.65
C GLU A 117 11.75 -20.60 -5.55
N PRO A 118 11.82 -20.95 -6.85
CA PRO A 118 10.66 -20.89 -7.74
C PRO A 118 9.49 -21.69 -7.17
N LEU A 119 8.27 -21.18 -7.36
CA LEU A 119 7.07 -21.94 -7.03
C LEU A 119 7.04 -23.21 -7.91
N ALA A 120 7.00 -24.38 -7.29
CA ALA A 120 6.84 -25.64 -7.99
C ALA A 120 5.49 -25.66 -8.72
N ALA A 121 5.51 -26.05 -10.00
CA ALA A 121 4.33 -26.16 -10.87
C ALA A 121 3.45 -27.38 -10.51
#